data_AF-A0ABC8QXI9-F1
#
_entry.id   AF-A0ABC8QXI9-F1
#
_cell.length_a   1.000
_cell.length_b   1.000
_cell.length_c   1.000
_cell.angle_alpha   90.00
_cell.angle_beta   90.00
_cell.angle_gamma   90.00
#
_symmetry.space_group_name_H-M   'P 1'
#
loop_
_entity.id
_entity.type
_entity.pdbx_description
1 polymer ?
#
loop_
_entity_poly.entity_id
_entity_poly.type
_entity_poly.pdbx_seq_one_letter_code
_entity_poly.pdbx_strand_id
1 'polypeptide(L)'
;MEGSDLRQWDELIPDALGLIFNNLSFQEVLTVVPRVCKSWGKAVAGPYCWQEIDIEEWSNHSEPENIHQMLRMLIMRSAGSLRKLCVSGLLDDNVFSFIAENAHSLHTLKLPRSGIGNSVVEQVAGKLCTITFLDLSYCGKIGACGLEAIGKNCKSLAGLRRNMHPLDLDGKISQNDEALAIAATMPKLKHLEMAYLLIDTTSALEIICNCPELEFLDLRGCWDVKLDDKYLKEKFHKLKVLGPHVLDHYERRDWEDCSDYSDSFYDYESLDGIWDDDERMEGLELRFYQEFDDDSGFGWPPSP
;
A
#
# COMPACT_ATOMS: atom_id res chain seq x y z
N MET A 1 -33.03 23.08 -36.13
CA MET A 1 -31.67 22.53 -35.96
C MET A 1 -31.25 22.90 -34.55
N GLU A 2 -31.69 22.10 -33.57
CA GLU A 2 -31.22 22.23 -32.19
C GLU A 2 -29.88 21.53 -32.13
N GLY A 3 -28.80 22.31 -32.22
CA GLY A 3 -27.45 21.80 -32.01
C GLY A 3 -27.36 21.34 -30.57
N SER A 4 -27.17 20.05 -30.40
CA SER A 4 -26.87 19.42 -29.11
C SER A 4 -25.75 20.20 -28.44
N ASP A 5 -26.05 20.81 -27.30
CA ASP A 5 -25.10 21.49 -26.40
C ASP A 5 -24.25 20.42 -25.71
N LEU A 6 -23.48 19.66 -26.52
CA LEU A 6 -22.57 18.63 -26.07
C LEU A 6 -21.37 19.36 -25.46
N ARG A 7 -21.24 19.25 -24.13
CA ARG A 7 -20.07 19.77 -23.42
C ARG A 7 -18.81 19.18 -24.07
N GLN A 8 -17.91 20.05 -24.52
CA GLN A 8 -16.63 19.69 -25.10
C GLN A 8 -15.66 19.31 -23.97
N TRP A 9 -15.77 18.08 -23.48
CA TRP A 9 -14.94 17.56 -22.40
C TRP A 9 -13.45 17.52 -22.77
N ASP A 10 -13.10 17.59 -24.05
CA ASP A 10 -11.72 17.65 -24.56
C ASP A 10 -11.07 19.03 -24.41
N GLU A 11 -11.87 20.08 -24.23
CA GLU A 11 -11.40 21.46 -24.00
C GLU A 11 -11.20 21.80 -22.51
N LEU A 12 -11.51 20.85 -21.62
CA LEU A 12 -11.25 21.03 -20.19
C LEU A 12 -9.75 21.16 -19.91
N ILE A 13 -9.44 22.00 -18.92
CA ILE A 13 -8.08 22.16 -18.43
C ILE A 13 -7.55 20.82 -17.86
N PRO A 14 -6.26 20.49 -18.05
CA PRO A 14 -5.71 19.17 -17.70
C PRO A 14 -5.84 18.76 -16.22
N ASP A 15 -5.89 19.74 -15.32
CA ASP A 15 -6.15 19.56 -13.89
C ASP A 15 -7.58 19.10 -13.62
N ALA A 16 -8.59 19.70 -14.27
CA ALA A 16 -9.97 19.26 -14.17
C ALA A 16 -10.16 17.84 -14.73
N LEU A 17 -9.47 17.52 -15.83
CA LEU A 17 -9.45 16.16 -16.38
C LEU A 17 -8.80 15.16 -15.42
N GLY A 18 -7.67 15.52 -14.81
CA GLY A 18 -7.03 14.67 -13.79
C GLY A 18 -7.98 14.35 -12.63
N LEU A 19 -8.72 15.35 -12.12
CA LEU A 19 -9.70 15.13 -11.06
C LEU A 19 -10.87 14.21 -11.49
N ILE A 20 -11.29 14.28 -12.76
CA ILE A 20 -12.32 13.39 -13.29
C ILE A 20 -11.77 11.96 -13.38
N PHE A 21 -10.58 11.79 -13.96
CA PHE A 21 -9.96 10.49 -14.17
C PHE A 21 -9.59 9.77 -12.87
N ASN A 22 -9.38 10.50 -11.77
CA ASN A 22 -9.20 9.90 -10.44
C ASN A 22 -10.42 9.09 -9.95
N ASN A 23 -11.58 9.20 -10.60
CA ASN A 23 -12.76 8.36 -10.31
C ASN A 23 -12.81 7.07 -11.14
N LEU A 24 -11.88 6.90 -12.08
CA LEU A 24 -11.76 5.70 -12.91
C LEU A 24 -10.76 4.73 -12.29
N SER A 25 -10.85 3.46 -12.69
CA SER A 25 -9.87 2.47 -12.28
C SER A 25 -8.49 2.77 -12.88
N PHE A 26 -7.44 2.31 -12.19
CA PHE A 26 -6.06 2.43 -12.66
C PHE A 26 -5.89 1.89 -14.11
N GLN A 27 -6.57 0.78 -14.43
CA GLN A 27 -6.59 0.21 -15.77
C GLN A 27 -7.21 1.16 -16.78
N GLU A 28 -8.41 1.69 -16.52
CA GLU A 28 -9.10 2.59 -17.46
C GLU A 28 -8.30 3.86 -17.74
N VAL A 29 -7.65 4.43 -16.71
CA VAL A 29 -6.79 5.62 -16.87
C VAL A 29 -5.61 5.35 -17.79
N LEU A 30 -5.02 4.14 -17.73
CA LEU A 30 -3.90 3.77 -18.58
C LEU A 30 -4.32 3.28 -19.97
N THR A 31 -5.44 2.55 -20.09
CA THR A 31 -5.79 1.86 -21.35
C THR A 31 -6.84 2.60 -22.17
N VAL A 32 -7.91 3.08 -21.53
CA VAL A 32 -9.09 3.63 -22.20
C VAL A 32 -8.95 5.13 -22.42
N VAL A 33 -8.63 5.89 -21.36
CA VAL A 33 -8.60 7.35 -21.38
C VAL A 33 -7.67 7.91 -22.48
N PRO A 34 -6.44 7.40 -22.68
CA PRO A 34 -5.55 7.91 -23.72
C PRO A 34 -6.05 7.65 -25.15
N ARG A 35 -6.91 6.64 -25.33
CA ARG A 35 -7.47 6.25 -26.63
C ARG A 35 -8.71 7.08 -27.02
N VAL A 36 -9.33 7.81 -26.09
CA VAL A 36 -10.53 8.64 -26.36
C VAL A 36 -10.20 9.81 -27.29
N CYS A 37 -9.20 10.62 -26.93
CA CYS A 37 -8.73 11.72 -27.78
C CYS A 37 -7.31 12.15 -27.41
N LYS A 38 -6.66 12.92 -28.31
CA LYS A 38 -5.29 13.43 -28.10
C LYS A 38 -5.15 14.32 -26.86
N SER A 39 -6.20 15.08 -26.51
CA SER A 39 -6.21 15.95 -25.34
C SER A 39 -6.15 15.13 -24.05
N TRP A 40 -6.98 14.09 -23.96
CA TRP A 40 -7.02 13.17 -22.82
C TRP A 40 -5.74 12.35 -22.69
N GLY A 41 -5.19 11.86 -23.81
CA GLY A 41 -3.87 11.21 -23.80
C GLY A 41 -2.75 12.11 -23.27
N LYS A 42 -2.76 13.41 -23.61
CA LYS A 42 -1.81 14.38 -23.03
C LYS A 42 -2.05 14.64 -21.55
N ALA A 43 -3.32 14.67 -21.12
CA ALA A 43 -3.67 14.86 -19.71
C ALA A 43 -3.18 13.67 -18.86
N VAL A 44 -3.37 12.43 -19.34
CA VAL A 44 -2.86 11.21 -18.70
C VAL A 44 -1.34 11.15 -18.72
N ALA A 45 -0.67 11.62 -19.77
CA ALA A 45 0.79 11.72 -19.77
C ALA A 45 1.33 12.80 -18.81
N GLY A 46 0.46 13.71 -18.33
CA GLY A 46 0.81 14.82 -17.46
C GLY A 46 0.70 14.51 -15.96
N PRO A 47 1.15 15.43 -15.11
CA PRO A 47 1.31 15.19 -13.67
C PRO A 47 -0.01 15.13 -12.88
N TYR A 48 -1.08 15.75 -13.38
CA TYR A 48 -2.32 15.92 -12.63
C TYR A 48 -3.07 14.59 -12.39
N CYS A 49 -2.93 13.62 -13.29
CA CYS A 49 -3.52 12.28 -13.12
C CYS A 49 -2.74 11.40 -12.13
N TRP A 50 -1.52 11.81 -11.75
CA TRP A 50 -0.59 10.99 -10.97
C TRP A 50 -0.17 11.66 -9.67
N GLN A 51 -1.00 12.55 -9.14
CA GLN A 51 -0.82 13.07 -7.78
C GLN A 51 -1.16 12.01 -6.73
N GLU A 52 -2.03 11.07 -7.07
CA GLU A 52 -2.37 9.92 -6.25
C GLU A 52 -2.24 8.66 -7.09
N ILE A 53 -1.34 7.77 -6.69
CA ILE A 53 -1.11 6.48 -7.34
C ILE A 53 -1.53 5.40 -6.37
N ASP A 54 -2.54 4.63 -6.73
CA ASP A 54 -3.01 3.48 -5.96
C ASP A 54 -3.02 2.25 -6.87
N ILE A 55 -1.99 1.43 -6.72
CA ILE A 55 -1.78 0.20 -7.51
C ILE A 55 -1.65 -1.02 -6.60
N GLU A 56 -2.12 -0.92 -5.35
CA GLU A 56 -1.95 -1.97 -4.34
C GLU A 56 -2.56 -3.31 -4.80
N GLU A 57 -3.80 -3.29 -5.27
CA GLU A 57 -4.49 -4.48 -5.78
C GLU A 57 -3.80 -5.08 -7.02
N TRP A 58 -3.42 -4.22 -7.98
CA TRP A 58 -2.72 -4.64 -9.18
C TRP A 58 -1.35 -5.26 -8.86
N SER A 59 -0.60 -4.65 -7.93
CA SER A 59 0.71 -5.15 -7.50
C SER A 59 0.65 -6.50 -6.79
N ASN A 60 -0.49 -6.91 -6.24
CA ASN A 60 -0.64 -8.23 -5.62
C ASN A 60 -0.74 -9.37 -6.65
N HIS A 61 -1.08 -9.05 -7.89
CA HIS A 61 -1.27 -10.01 -8.98
C HIS A 61 -0.22 -9.87 -10.07
N SER A 62 0.81 -9.04 -9.83
CA SER A 62 1.82 -8.68 -10.83
C SER A 62 3.21 -9.12 -10.40
N GLU A 63 4.04 -9.44 -11.38
CA GLU A 63 5.46 -9.74 -11.15
C GLU A 63 6.23 -8.51 -10.62
N PRO A 64 7.22 -8.70 -9.72
CA PRO A 64 8.02 -7.61 -9.14
C PRO A 64 8.67 -6.67 -10.16
N GLU A 65 9.22 -7.21 -11.26
CA GLU A 65 9.80 -6.44 -12.35
C GLU A 65 8.78 -5.50 -13.01
N ASN A 66 7.55 -5.97 -13.22
CA ASN A 66 6.48 -5.17 -13.82
C ASN A 66 6.05 -4.06 -12.88
N ILE A 67 5.95 -4.35 -11.57
CA ILE A 67 5.64 -3.35 -10.54
C ILE A 67 6.69 -2.25 -10.54
N HIS A 68 7.97 -2.62 -10.57
CA HIS A 68 9.07 -1.66 -10.55
C HIS A 68 9.04 -0.74 -11.77
N GLN A 69 8.86 -1.29 -12.98
CA GLN A 69 8.81 -0.48 -14.19
C GLN A 69 7.59 0.45 -14.19
N MET A 70 6.42 -0.08 -13.84
CA MET A 70 5.18 0.69 -13.77
C MET A 70 5.34 1.84 -12.77
N LEU A 71 5.84 1.55 -11.58
CA LEU A 71 6.04 2.54 -10.54
C LEU A 71 7.01 3.65 -10.97
N ARG A 72 8.14 3.29 -11.60
CA ARG A 72 9.08 4.28 -12.15
C ARG A 72 8.40 5.21 -13.15
N MET A 73 7.66 4.63 -14.09
CA MET A 73 6.97 5.41 -15.12
C MET A 73 5.96 6.38 -14.51
N LEU A 74 5.12 5.93 -13.57
CA LEU A 74 4.09 6.76 -12.95
C LEU A 74 4.67 7.87 -12.07
N ILE A 75 5.71 7.57 -11.27
CA ILE A 75 6.40 8.58 -10.46
C ILE A 75 7.03 9.64 -11.37
N MET A 76 7.64 9.26 -12.49
CA MET A 76 8.19 10.21 -13.45
C MET A 76 7.10 11.08 -14.09
N ARG A 77 5.93 10.50 -14.42
CA ARG A 77 4.78 11.27 -14.93
C ARG A 77 4.25 12.27 -13.91
N SER A 78 4.32 11.96 -12.61
CA SER A 78 3.88 12.87 -11.54
C SER A 78 4.69 14.17 -11.45
N ALA A 79 5.88 14.24 -12.06
CA ALA A 79 6.75 15.41 -12.10
C ALA A 79 6.97 16.07 -10.71
N GLY A 80 7.11 15.25 -9.66
CA GLY A 80 7.34 15.71 -8.27
C GLY A 80 6.09 16.17 -7.52
N SER A 81 4.91 16.05 -8.13
CA SER A 81 3.61 16.40 -7.52
C SER A 81 2.91 15.24 -6.81
N LEU A 82 3.56 14.08 -6.70
CA LEU A 82 3.02 12.89 -6.04
C LEU A 82 2.76 13.13 -4.55
N ARG A 83 1.51 12.93 -4.12
CA ARG A 83 1.02 13.13 -2.75
C ARG A 83 0.63 11.83 -2.05
N LYS A 84 0.11 10.85 -2.79
CA LYS A 84 -0.27 9.53 -2.26
C LYS A 84 0.32 8.44 -3.15
N LEU A 85 0.97 7.45 -2.53
CA LEU A 85 1.44 6.24 -3.19
C LEU A 85 1.01 5.01 -2.39
N CYS A 86 0.35 4.05 -3.05
CA CYS A 86 0.00 2.75 -2.48
C CYS A 86 0.44 1.65 -3.45
N VAL A 87 1.37 0.82 -3.00
CA VAL A 87 1.93 -0.31 -3.77
C VAL A 87 2.36 -1.41 -2.80
N SER A 88 2.13 -2.66 -3.15
CA SER A 88 2.45 -3.82 -2.32
C SER A 88 3.62 -4.60 -2.93
N GLY A 89 4.35 -5.35 -2.11
CA GLY A 89 5.29 -6.36 -2.62
C GLY A 89 6.59 -5.84 -3.21
N LEU A 90 7.10 -4.66 -2.80
CA LEU A 90 8.39 -4.17 -3.30
C LEU A 90 9.54 -4.99 -2.69
N LEU A 91 10.27 -5.76 -3.49
CA LEU A 91 11.31 -6.67 -3.00
C LEU A 91 12.72 -6.05 -2.85
N ASP A 92 12.94 -4.86 -3.43
CA ASP A 92 14.26 -4.24 -3.56
C ASP A 92 14.33 -2.84 -2.90
N ASP A 93 15.37 -2.64 -2.07
CA ASP A 93 15.71 -1.37 -1.42
C ASP A 93 15.97 -0.23 -2.42
N ASN A 94 16.41 -0.55 -3.65
CA ASN A 94 16.62 0.44 -4.70
C ASN A 94 15.31 1.14 -5.09
N VAL A 95 14.19 0.42 -5.09
CA VAL A 95 12.87 1.00 -5.43
C VAL A 95 12.44 1.98 -4.35
N PHE A 96 12.65 1.63 -3.08
CA PHE A 96 12.37 2.54 -1.97
C PHE A 96 13.24 3.81 -2.03
N SER A 97 14.52 3.67 -2.36
CA SER A 97 15.43 4.80 -2.56
C SER A 97 14.96 5.71 -3.70
N PHE A 98 14.53 5.12 -4.82
CA PHE A 98 13.97 5.85 -5.95
C PHE A 98 12.71 6.64 -5.57
N ILE A 99 11.79 6.05 -4.80
CA ILE A 99 10.60 6.76 -4.29
C ILE A 99 11.03 7.96 -3.46
N ALA A 100 11.92 7.76 -2.49
CA ALA A 100 12.39 8.82 -1.60
C ALA A 100 13.12 9.96 -2.34
N GLU A 101 13.75 9.66 -3.47
CA GLU A 101 14.45 10.64 -4.31
C GLU A 101 13.56 11.45 -5.24
N ASN A 102 12.38 10.93 -5.60
CA ASN A 102 11.53 11.55 -6.61
C ASN A 102 10.17 12.03 -6.07
N ALA A 103 9.79 11.61 -4.86
CA ALA A 103 8.49 11.90 -4.25
C ALA A 103 8.59 12.78 -2.99
N HIS A 104 9.19 13.97 -3.10
CA HIS A 104 9.36 14.89 -1.96
C HIS A 104 8.03 15.48 -1.43
N SER A 105 6.99 15.50 -2.26
CA SER A 105 5.65 16.01 -1.93
C SER A 105 4.73 14.96 -1.29
N LEU A 106 5.26 13.79 -0.92
CA LEU A 106 4.47 12.64 -0.51
C LEU A 106 3.94 12.79 0.92
N HIS A 107 2.62 12.70 1.08
CA HIS A 107 1.93 12.77 2.36
C HIS A 107 1.49 11.39 2.85
N THR A 108 1.10 10.50 1.93
CA THR A 108 0.65 9.15 2.24
C THR A 108 1.49 8.13 1.47
N LEU A 109 2.12 7.21 2.18
CA LEU A 109 2.91 6.13 1.62
C LEU A 109 2.43 4.80 2.20
N LYS A 110 1.96 3.89 1.36
CA LYS A 110 1.62 2.53 1.77
C LYS A 110 2.44 1.53 0.99
N LEU A 111 3.23 0.74 1.71
CA LEU A 111 4.16 -0.26 1.19
C LEU A 111 3.98 -1.63 1.86
N PRO A 112 2.77 -2.20 1.95
CA PRO A 112 2.60 -3.49 2.58
C PRO A 112 3.41 -4.60 1.89
N ARG A 113 3.82 -5.62 2.64
CA ARG A 113 4.56 -6.79 2.14
C ARG A 113 5.86 -6.44 1.39
N SER A 114 6.48 -5.32 1.73
CA SER A 114 7.71 -4.87 1.05
C SER A 114 8.97 -5.32 1.81
N GLY A 115 9.96 -5.79 1.06
CA GLY A 115 11.25 -6.29 1.53
C GLY A 115 12.27 -5.19 1.83
N ILE A 116 11.84 -4.10 2.46
CA ILE A 116 12.64 -2.89 2.74
C ILE A 116 13.50 -3.09 3.99
N GLY A 117 14.80 -2.82 3.91
CA GLY A 117 15.74 -2.94 5.02
C GLY A 117 15.89 -1.69 5.89
N ASN A 118 16.34 -1.84 7.14
CA ASN A 118 16.64 -0.71 8.04
C ASN A 118 17.70 0.25 7.44
N SER A 119 18.74 -0.30 6.81
CA SER A 119 19.86 0.49 6.25
C SER A 119 19.38 1.50 5.20
N VAL A 120 18.50 1.08 4.28
CA VAL A 120 17.98 1.99 3.25
C VAL A 120 17.07 3.04 3.88
N VAL A 121 16.25 2.66 4.86
CA VAL A 121 15.36 3.59 5.58
C VAL A 121 16.17 4.67 6.30
N GLU A 122 17.23 4.30 7.00
CA GLU A 122 18.13 5.24 7.67
C GLU A 122 18.76 6.25 6.70
N GLN A 123 19.11 5.82 5.49
CA GLN A 123 19.74 6.67 4.48
C GLN A 123 18.75 7.68 3.87
N VAL A 124 17.50 7.29 3.64
CA VAL A 124 16.55 8.08 2.84
C VAL A 124 15.39 8.69 3.62
N ALA A 125 15.18 8.33 4.89
CA ALA A 125 14.06 8.84 5.70
C ALA A 125 13.99 10.37 5.76
N GLY A 126 15.15 11.06 5.73
CA GLY A 126 15.21 12.53 5.69
C GLY A 126 14.54 13.17 4.47
N LYS A 127 14.45 12.44 3.35
CA LYS A 127 13.82 12.91 2.10
C LYS A 127 12.28 12.80 2.14
N LEU A 128 11.73 12.07 3.11
CA LEU A 128 10.31 11.76 3.27
C LEU A 128 9.66 12.54 4.43
N CYS A 129 10.17 13.73 4.75
CA CYS A 129 9.77 14.50 5.93
C CYS A 129 8.32 15.04 5.90
N THR A 130 7.67 15.00 4.73
CA THR A 130 6.29 15.45 4.49
C THR A 130 5.24 14.36 4.77
N ILE A 131 5.66 13.12 5.03
CA ILE A 131 4.73 12.00 5.26
C ILE A 131 3.91 12.25 6.54
N THR A 132 2.59 12.13 6.38
CA THR A 132 1.59 12.16 7.46
C THR A 132 1.01 10.77 7.75
N PHE A 133 1.01 9.87 6.78
CA PHE A 133 0.53 8.49 6.94
C PHE A 133 1.48 7.49 6.28
N LEU A 134 1.90 6.48 7.04
CA LEU A 134 2.81 5.44 6.57
C LEU A 134 2.25 4.04 6.88
N ASP A 135 2.22 3.15 5.89
CA ASP A 135 1.88 1.75 6.06
C ASP A 135 3.06 0.86 5.68
N LEU A 136 3.57 0.12 6.66
CA LEU A 136 4.67 -0.85 6.58
C LEU A 136 4.21 -2.22 7.08
N SER A 137 2.91 -2.53 6.92
CA SER A 137 2.37 -3.83 7.31
C SER A 137 3.06 -4.95 6.54
N TYR A 138 3.40 -6.04 7.23
CA TYR A 138 4.07 -7.21 6.67
C TYR A 138 5.48 -6.94 6.10
N CYS A 139 6.12 -5.84 6.49
CA CYS A 139 7.52 -5.57 6.17
C CYS A 139 8.45 -6.24 7.20
N GLY A 140 8.79 -7.52 6.97
CA GLY A 140 9.55 -8.33 7.93
C GLY A 140 10.98 -7.86 8.22
N LYS A 141 11.62 -7.18 7.25
CA LYS A 141 13.00 -6.67 7.32
C LYS A 141 13.15 -5.32 8.05
N ILE A 142 12.05 -4.61 8.28
CA ILE A 142 12.05 -3.38 9.09
C ILE A 142 11.93 -3.76 10.57
N GLY A 143 12.77 -3.13 11.39
CA GLY A 143 12.75 -3.24 12.84
C GLY A 143 12.92 -1.89 13.53
N ALA A 144 13.33 -1.91 14.80
CA ALA A 144 13.37 -0.72 15.65
C ALA A 144 14.20 0.43 15.07
N CYS A 145 15.40 0.17 14.54
CA CYS A 145 16.28 1.22 13.98
C CYS A 145 15.64 1.94 12.78
N GLY A 146 14.99 1.18 11.88
CA GLY A 146 14.28 1.76 10.73
C GLY A 146 13.09 2.62 11.18
N LEU A 147 12.30 2.14 12.14
CA LEU A 147 11.19 2.92 12.72
C LEU A 147 11.68 4.17 13.45
N GLU A 148 12.78 4.07 14.19
CA GLU A 148 13.41 5.20 14.88
C GLU A 148 13.88 6.27 13.87
N ALA A 149 14.49 5.85 12.76
CA ALA A 149 14.90 6.75 11.69
C ALA A 149 13.70 7.44 11.03
N ILE A 150 12.61 6.72 10.78
CA ILE A 150 11.36 7.29 10.28
C ILE A 150 10.83 8.33 11.28
N GLY A 151 10.71 8.01 12.56
CA GLY A 151 10.17 8.93 13.56
C GLY A 151 11.07 10.14 13.81
N LYS A 152 12.39 9.98 13.67
CA LYS A 152 13.36 11.09 13.74
C LYS A 152 13.22 12.07 12.58
N ASN A 153 12.87 11.62 11.38
CA ASN A 153 12.83 12.46 10.19
C ASN A 153 11.41 12.92 9.79
N CYS A 154 10.39 12.06 9.95
CA CYS A 154 9.01 12.29 9.54
C CYS A 154 8.20 12.93 10.68
N LYS A 155 8.48 14.20 11.01
CA LYS A 155 7.87 14.89 12.16
C LYS A 155 6.39 15.24 12.01
N SER A 156 5.83 15.05 10.82
CA SER A 156 4.41 15.24 10.51
C SER A 156 3.61 13.94 10.56
N LEU A 157 4.25 12.81 10.88
CA LEU A 157 3.61 11.50 10.89
C LEU A 157 2.51 11.46 11.96
N ALA A 158 1.27 11.26 11.50
CA ALA A 158 0.07 11.18 12.32
C ALA A 158 -0.57 9.78 12.28
N GLY A 159 -0.32 9.00 11.23
CA GLY A 159 -0.78 7.62 11.10
C GLY A 159 0.37 6.67 10.77
N LEU A 160 0.47 5.56 11.51
CA LEU A 160 1.41 4.48 11.23
C LEU A 160 0.68 3.14 11.29
N ARG A 161 0.90 2.31 10.27
CA ARG A 161 0.51 0.90 10.29
C ARG A 161 1.74 0.01 10.22
N ARG A 162 1.87 -0.85 11.20
CA ARG A 162 2.97 -1.79 11.39
C ARG A 162 2.38 -3.11 11.85
N ASN A 163 1.55 -3.73 11.01
CA ASN A 163 0.97 -5.04 11.30
C ASN A 163 1.91 -6.16 10.84
N MET A 164 1.82 -7.35 11.43
CA MET A 164 2.57 -8.54 11.01
C MET A 164 1.63 -9.72 10.76
N HIS A 165 2.05 -10.70 9.96
CA HIS A 165 1.36 -11.98 9.92
C HIS A 165 1.98 -12.91 10.98
N PRO A 166 1.21 -13.77 11.68
CA PRO A 166 1.77 -14.71 12.65
C PRO A 166 2.89 -15.60 12.08
N LEU A 167 2.84 -15.93 10.79
CA LEU A 167 3.89 -16.70 10.10
C LEU A 167 5.20 -15.91 9.92
N ASP A 168 5.13 -14.57 9.87
CA ASP A 168 6.31 -13.70 9.70
C ASP A 168 7.08 -13.48 11.02
N LEU A 169 6.57 -14.06 12.12
CA LEU A 169 7.17 -13.96 13.46
C LEU A 169 8.17 -15.10 13.73
N ASP A 170 8.33 -16.05 12.81
CA ASP A 170 9.23 -17.18 13.01
C ASP A 170 10.67 -16.71 13.32
N GLY A 171 11.23 -17.25 14.39
CA GLY A 171 12.54 -16.85 14.92
C GLY A 171 12.61 -15.48 15.63
N LYS A 172 11.52 -14.69 15.69
CA LYS A 172 11.50 -13.43 16.46
C LYS A 172 11.15 -13.70 17.93
N ILE A 173 11.93 -13.11 18.84
CA ILE A 173 11.75 -13.28 20.29
C ILE A 173 10.82 -12.21 20.87
N SER A 174 10.98 -10.96 20.45
CA SER A 174 10.11 -9.84 20.83
C SER A 174 10.27 -8.69 19.84
N GLN A 175 9.29 -7.80 19.80
CA GLN A 175 9.33 -6.54 19.05
C GLN A 175 9.09 -5.33 19.98
N ASN A 176 9.43 -5.49 21.26
CA ASN A 176 9.32 -4.44 22.27
C ASN A 176 10.15 -3.20 21.92
N ASP A 177 11.31 -3.40 21.28
CA ASP A 177 12.19 -2.35 20.78
C ASP A 177 11.53 -1.50 19.67
N GLU A 178 10.74 -2.11 18.77
CA GLU A 178 9.95 -1.39 17.77
C GLU A 178 8.94 -0.45 18.45
N ALA A 179 8.22 -0.94 19.47
CA ALA A 179 7.26 -0.15 20.23
C ALA A 179 7.93 1.01 20.98
N LEU A 180 9.08 0.77 21.61
CA LEU A 180 9.85 1.80 22.31
C LEU A 180 10.40 2.86 21.35
N ALA A 181 10.86 2.47 20.16
CA ALA A 181 11.32 3.40 19.13
C ALA A 181 10.19 4.34 18.66
N ILE A 182 8.99 3.79 18.46
CA ILE A 182 7.79 4.58 18.10
C ILE A 182 7.46 5.56 19.24
N ALA A 183 7.35 5.07 20.48
CA ALA A 183 7.06 5.88 21.65
C ALA A 183 8.04 7.04 21.82
N ALA A 184 9.33 6.79 21.62
CA ALA A 184 10.38 7.80 21.79
C ALA A 184 10.44 8.86 20.67
N THR A 185 10.03 8.52 19.44
CA THR A 185 10.32 9.37 18.27
C THR A 185 9.08 9.95 17.57
N MET A 186 7.88 9.42 17.84
CA MET A 186 6.64 9.75 17.13
C MET A 186 5.52 10.29 18.04
N PRO A 187 5.74 11.36 18.83
CA PRO A 187 4.77 11.84 19.84
C PRO A 187 3.46 12.42 19.25
N LYS A 188 3.43 12.71 17.94
CA LYS A 188 2.26 13.29 17.25
C LYS A 188 1.36 12.24 16.57
N LEU A 189 1.62 10.95 16.79
CA LEU A 189 0.76 9.91 16.26
C LEU A 189 -0.65 10.03 16.82
N LYS A 190 -1.62 9.93 15.92
CA LYS A 190 -3.06 9.89 16.20
C LYS A 190 -3.64 8.51 15.96
N HIS A 191 -3.09 7.79 14.98
CA HIS A 191 -3.53 6.47 14.59
C HIS A 191 -2.33 5.52 14.52
N LEU A 192 -2.36 4.46 15.31
CA LEU A 192 -1.32 3.44 15.29
C LEU A 192 -1.95 2.05 15.20
N GLU A 193 -1.50 1.27 14.22
CA GLU A 193 -1.81 -0.16 14.15
C GLU A 193 -0.52 -0.96 14.32
N MET A 194 -0.50 -1.86 15.30
CA MET A 194 0.59 -2.76 15.61
C MET A 194 0.05 -4.17 15.88
N ALA A 195 -0.84 -4.66 15.02
CA ALA A 195 -1.48 -5.95 15.17
C ALA A 195 -0.50 -7.11 14.92
N TYR A 196 -0.64 -8.16 15.73
CA TYR A 196 0.13 -9.41 15.70
C TYR A 196 1.64 -9.22 15.91
N LEU A 197 2.05 -8.21 16.69
CA LEU A 197 3.43 -8.10 17.14
C LEU A 197 3.61 -8.77 18.50
N LEU A 198 4.81 -9.31 18.72
CA LEU A 198 5.28 -9.86 19.98
C LEU A 198 5.72 -8.71 20.91
N ILE A 199 4.75 -7.92 21.38
CA ILE A 199 4.98 -6.84 22.35
C ILE A 199 4.31 -7.14 23.69
N ASP A 200 4.91 -6.64 24.77
CA ASP A 200 4.36 -6.75 26.11
C ASP A 200 3.54 -5.52 26.54
N THR A 201 2.92 -5.65 27.71
CA THR A 201 2.10 -4.59 28.31
C THR A 201 2.91 -3.31 28.60
N THR A 202 4.18 -3.43 28.98
CA THR A 202 5.04 -2.29 29.30
C THR A 202 5.30 -1.47 28.05
N SER A 203 5.69 -2.13 26.96
CA SER A 203 5.91 -1.49 25.65
C SER A 203 4.64 -0.82 25.11
N ALA A 204 3.47 -1.46 25.25
CA ALA A 204 2.20 -0.85 24.87
C ALA A 204 1.90 0.41 25.70
N LEU A 205 2.15 0.39 27.01
CA LEU A 205 1.95 1.55 27.89
C LEU A 205 2.93 2.69 27.59
N GLU A 206 4.17 2.39 27.20
CA GLU A 206 5.14 3.40 26.77
C GLU A 206 4.66 4.18 25.54
N ILE A 207 4.08 3.49 24.54
CA ILE A 207 3.44 4.15 23.39
C ILE A 207 2.32 5.08 23.88
N ILE A 208 1.40 4.56 24.70
CA ILE A 208 0.22 5.30 25.16
C ILE A 208 0.65 6.55 25.97
N CYS A 209 1.68 6.44 26.81
CA CYS A 209 2.17 7.54 27.62
C CYS A 209 2.93 8.61 26.82
N ASN A 210 3.68 8.21 25.77
CA ASN A 210 4.54 9.12 25.02
C ASN A 210 3.91 9.65 23.71
N CYS A 211 2.76 9.12 23.29
CA CYS A 211 1.97 9.61 22.16
C CYS A 211 0.66 10.26 22.67
N PRO A 212 0.68 11.48 23.22
CA PRO A 212 -0.49 12.12 23.84
C PRO A 212 -1.62 12.47 22.87
N GLU A 213 -1.34 12.54 21.57
CA GLU A 213 -2.34 12.78 20.52
C GLU A 213 -3.01 11.50 20.02
N LEU A 214 -2.67 10.33 20.56
CA LEU A 214 -3.16 9.04 20.08
C LEU A 214 -4.67 8.89 20.32
N GLU A 215 -5.42 8.74 19.23
CA GLU A 215 -6.88 8.57 19.21
C GLU A 215 -7.25 7.10 18.95
N PHE A 216 -6.39 6.36 18.24
CA PHE A 216 -6.63 4.94 17.93
C PHE A 216 -5.35 4.11 18.03
N LEU A 217 -5.45 2.97 18.70
CA LEU A 217 -4.39 1.98 18.86
C LEU A 217 -4.92 0.56 18.62
N ASP A 218 -4.45 -0.10 17.57
CA ASP A 218 -4.76 -1.50 17.29
C ASP A 218 -3.64 -2.44 17.75
N LEU A 219 -3.99 -3.35 18.66
CA LEU A 219 -3.11 -4.34 19.27
C LEU A 219 -3.66 -5.77 19.10
N ARG A 220 -4.59 -5.99 18.16
CA ARG A 220 -5.12 -7.34 17.89
C ARG A 220 -3.99 -8.34 17.67
N GLY A 221 -4.06 -9.49 18.31
CA GLY A 221 -3.03 -10.53 18.17
C GLY A 221 -1.76 -10.30 19.01
N CYS A 222 -1.65 -9.19 19.75
CA CYS A 222 -0.56 -8.97 20.71
C CYS A 222 -0.89 -9.65 22.04
N TRP A 223 -0.81 -10.98 22.08
CA TRP A 223 -1.37 -11.81 23.16
C TRP A 223 -0.77 -11.57 24.56
N ASP A 224 0.44 -11.02 24.64
CA ASP A 224 1.11 -10.69 25.91
C ASP A 224 0.73 -9.32 26.49
N VAL A 225 -0.08 -8.56 25.76
CA VAL A 225 -0.59 -7.26 26.22
C VAL A 225 -1.82 -7.47 27.13
N LYS A 226 -1.82 -6.82 28.30
CA LYS A 226 -2.91 -6.86 29.28
C LYS A 226 -3.17 -5.43 29.76
N LEU A 227 -4.06 -4.73 29.07
CA LEU A 227 -4.42 -3.36 29.40
C LEU A 227 -5.68 -3.33 30.27
N ASP A 228 -5.67 -2.46 31.28
CA ASP A 228 -6.86 -2.18 32.09
C ASP A 228 -7.68 -1.08 31.40
N ASP A 229 -8.80 -1.48 30.78
CA ASP A 229 -9.73 -0.58 30.11
C ASP A 229 -10.24 0.55 31.02
N LYS A 230 -10.38 0.31 32.33
CA LYS A 230 -10.82 1.33 33.27
C LYS A 230 -9.75 2.40 33.42
N TYR A 231 -8.50 1.98 33.64
CA TYR A 231 -7.35 2.88 33.70
C TYR A 231 -7.19 3.69 32.41
N LEU A 232 -7.34 3.06 31.25
CA LEU A 232 -7.24 3.73 29.96
C LEU A 232 -8.34 4.78 29.77
N LYS A 233 -9.59 4.46 30.10
CA LYS A 233 -10.71 5.41 30.00
C LYS A 233 -10.57 6.59 30.97
N GLU A 234 -10.00 6.36 32.15
CA GLU A 234 -9.77 7.41 33.16
C GLU A 234 -8.66 8.38 32.76
N LYS A 235 -7.54 7.88 32.22
CA LYS A 235 -6.39 8.73 31.85
C LYS A 235 -6.36 9.19 30.39
N PHE A 236 -6.88 8.39 29.47
CA PHE A 236 -6.77 8.58 28.02
C PHE A 236 -8.15 8.56 27.36
N HIS A 237 -8.98 9.53 27.70
CA HIS A 237 -10.39 9.58 27.31
C HIS A 237 -10.68 9.63 25.80
N LYS A 238 -9.70 10.01 24.96
CA LYS A 238 -9.82 10.01 23.49
C LYS A 238 -9.31 8.73 22.84
N LEU A 239 -8.56 7.90 23.57
CA LEU A 239 -7.90 6.74 23.02
C LEU A 239 -8.89 5.57 22.88
N LYS A 240 -9.05 5.09 21.67
CA LYS A 240 -9.73 3.83 21.37
C LYS A 240 -8.69 2.73 21.14
N VAL A 241 -8.69 1.74 22.03
CA VAL A 241 -7.84 0.55 21.89
C VAL A 241 -8.65 -0.60 21.31
N LEU A 242 -8.10 -1.31 20.32
CA LEU A 242 -8.65 -2.51 19.73
C LEU A 242 -7.73 -3.71 20.00
N GLY A 243 -8.31 -4.86 20.33
CA GLY A 243 -7.55 -6.04 20.76
C GLY A 243 -7.25 -6.01 22.27
N PRO A 244 -6.34 -6.85 22.77
CA PRO A 244 -5.48 -7.77 22.03
C PRO A 244 -6.16 -9.07 21.59
N HIS A 245 -7.29 -9.42 22.19
CA HIS A 245 -8.07 -10.58 21.76
C HIS A 245 -8.69 -10.34 20.38
N VAL A 246 -8.48 -11.30 19.47
CA VAL A 246 -9.16 -11.34 18.19
C VAL A 246 -10.51 -12.01 18.43
N LEU A 247 -11.60 -11.24 18.39
CA LEU A 247 -12.94 -11.80 18.38
C LEU A 247 -13.18 -12.40 17.00
N ASP A 248 -12.92 -13.69 16.84
CA ASP A 248 -13.30 -14.39 15.63
C ASP A 248 -14.82 -14.59 15.64
N HIS A 249 -15.53 -13.91 14.75
CA HIS A 249 -16.98 -14.06 14.60
C HIS A 249 -17.37 -15.44 14.03
N TYR A 250 -16.41 -16.30 13.68
CA TYR A 250 -16.64 -17.66 13.19
C TYR A 250 -16.65 -18.74 14.28
N GLU A 251 -16.16 -18.48 15.50
CA GLU A 251 -16.11 -19.51 16.57
C GLU A 251 -17.43 -19.73 17.33
N ARG A 252 -18.57 -19.30 16.76
CA ARG A 252 -19.91 -19.50 17.36
C ARG A 252 -20.92 -20.23 16.48
N ARG A 253 -20.43 -20.99 15.50
CA ARG A 253 -21.19 -22.13 14.97
C ARG A 253 -20.47 -23.39 15.38
N ASP A 254 -21.14 -24.13 16.26
CA ASP A 254 -20.82 -25.48 16.66
C ASP A 254 -20.36 -26.29 15.43
N TRP A 255 -19.07 -26.62 15.38
CA TRP A 255 -18.58 -27.72 14.55
C TRP A 255 -19.06 -29.02 15.20
N GLU A 256 -20.36 -29.29 15.03
CA GLU A 256 -20.86 -30.64 14.99
C GLU A 256 -20.20 -31.32 13.77
N ASP A 257 -19.17 -32.10 14.08
CA ASP A 257 -18.96 -33.46 13.59
C ASP A 257 -19.44 -33.71 12.15
N CYS A 258 -18.53 -33.52 11.19
CA CYS A 258 -18.63 -34.12 9.86
C CYS A 258 -17.23 -34.56 9.40
N SER A 259 -16.73 -35.64 10.00
CA SER A 259 -15.90 -36.57 9.25
C SER A 259 -16.75 -37.18 8.13
N ASP A 260 -16.29 -37.16 6.88
CA ASP A 260 -15.66 -38.33 6.23
C ASP A 260 -15.57 -38.18 4.70
N TYR A 261 -14.47 -38.70 4.11
CA TYR A 261 -14.23 -39.03 2.69
C TYR A 261 -14.16 -37.89 1.64
N SER A 262 -13.30 -37.87 0.62
CA SER A 262 -12.32 -38.80 0.06
C SER A 262 -11.47 -38.04 -0.98
N ASP A 263 -10.21 -38.47 -1.14
CA ASP A 263 -9.27 -38.14 -2.22
C ASP A 263 -9.89 -38.11 -3.62
N SER A 264 -9.42 -37.20 -4.48
CA SER A 264 -8.93 -37.60 -5.81
C SER A 264 -7.95 -36.58 -6.42
N PHE A 265 -6.80 -37.15 -6.75
CA PHE A 265 -5.61 -36.64 -7.39
C PHE A 265 -5.84 -36.52 -8.91
N TYR A 266 -5.51 -35.39 -9.55
CA TYR A 266 -5.08 -35.41 -10.94
C TYR A 266 -3.95 -34.41 -11.20
N ASP A 267 -2.91 -35.01 -11.76
CA ASP A 267 -1.62 -34.54 -12.21
C ASP A 267 -1.73 -34.04 -13.66
N TYR A 268 -1.06 -32.95 -14.03
CA TYR A 268 -0.78 -32.67 -15.45
C TYR A 268 0.61 -32.07 -15.60
N GLU A 269 1.44 -32.84 -16.30
CA GLU A 269 2.84 -32.60 -16.58
C GLU A 269 3.08 -31.40 -17.52
N SER A 270 4.18 -30.69 -17.23
CA SER A 270 5.26 -30.28 -18.14
C SER A 270 4.93 -29.90 -19.59
N LEU A 271 5.20 -28.64 -19.95
CA LEU A 271 5.67 -28.30 -21.29
C LEU A 271 6.73 -27.19 -21.23
N ASP A 272 7.97 -27.59 -21.52
CA ASP A 272 9.12 -26.72 -21.80
C ASP A 272 8.89 -25.86 -23.06
N GLY A 273 9.46 -24.64 -23.05
CA GLY A 273 9.51 -23.77 -24.22
C GLY A 273 10.26 -22.46 -23.97
N ILE A 274 11.60 -22.54 -24.04
CA ILE A 274 12.55 -21.43 -24.13
C ILE A 274 12.12 -20.43 -25.24
N TRP A 275 12.54 -19.16 -25.18
CA TRP A 275 13.29 -18.42 -26.22
C TRP A 275 13.69 -17.01 -25.73
N ASP A 276 14.89 -16.63 -26.14
CA ASP A 276 15.74 -15.51 -25.74
C ASP A 276 15.29 -14.12 -26.23
N ASP A 277 15.72 -13.15 -25.42
CA ASP A 277 16.22 -11.77 -25.66
C ASP A 277 15.51 -10.69 -26.51
N ASP A 278 15.54 -9.51 -25.89
CA ASP A 278 15.63 -8.14 -26.42
C ASP A 278 14.41 -7.52 -27.16
N GLU A 279 13.61 -6.75 -26.39
CA GLU A 279 13.07 -5.41 -26.78
C GLU A 279 12.26 -4.81 -25.58
N ARG A 280 12.96 -4.21 -24.62
CA ARG A 280 12.48 -4.02 -23.23
C ARG A 280 12.08 -2.59 -22.82
N MET A 281 11.51 -1.74 -23.68
CA MET A 281 10.99 -0.43 -23.20
C MET A 281 9.67 0.04 -23.82
N GLU A 282 9.41 -0.15 -25.11
CA GLU A 282 8.11 0.20 -25.72
C GLU A 282 7.06 -0.92 -25.54
N GLY A 283 7.52 -2.16 -25.35
CA GLY A 283 6.66 -3.33 -25.20
C GLY A 283 5.85 -3.37 -23.90
N LEU A 284 6.25 -2.68 -22.82
CA LEU A 284 5.53 -2.77 -21.54
C LEU A 284 4.27 -1.90 -21.52
N GLU A 285 4.29 -0.75 -22.21
CA GLU A 285 3.08 0.04 -22.44
C GLU A 285 2.14 -0.72 -23.39
N LEU A 286 2.67 -1.32 -24.47
CA LEU A 286 1.93 -2.13 -25.43
C LEU A 286 1.38 -3.46 -24.88
N ARG A 287 2.08 -4.15 -23.98
CA ARG A 287 1.60 -5.39 -23.32
C ARG A 287 0.43 -5.11 -22.39
N PHE A 288 0.46 -4.00 -21.66
CA PHE A 288 -0.69 -3.55 -20.87
C PHE A 288 -1.90 -3.22 -21.75
N TYR A 289 -1.66 -2.80 -23.00
CA TYR A 289 -2.68 -2.57 -24.02
C TYR A 289 -3.15 -3.84 -24.76
N GLN A 290 -2.45 -4.98 -24.65
CA GLN A 290 -2.73 -6.24 -25.36
C GLN A 290 -3.31 -7.35 -24.46
N GLU A 291 -2.95 -7.41 -23.18
CA GLU A 291 -3.41 -8.47 -22.25
C GLU A 291 -4.93 -8.43 -21.93
N PHE A 292 -5.66 -7.41 -22.38
CA PHE A 292 -7.11 -7.27 -22.16
C PHE A 292 -7.98 -7.55 -23.39
N ASP A 293 -7.39 -7.86 -24.56
CA ASP A 293 -8.17 -8.14 -25.78
C ASP A 293 -8.67 -9.60 -25.88
N ASP A 294 -8.23 -10.50 -25.00
CA ASP A 294 -8.66 -11.90 -24.96
C ASP A 294 -9.55 -12.20 -23.74
N ASP A 295 -10.78 -11.67 -23.73
CA ASP A 295 -12.01 -12.40 -23.36
C ASP A 295 -13.24 -11.47 -23.39
N SER A 296 -13.82 -11.25 -24.57
CA SER A 296 -15.26 -10.98 -24.68
C SER A 296 -15.75 -11.23 -26.10
N GLY A 297 -16.21 -12.45 -26.34
CA GLY A 297 -16.93 -12.81 -27.55
C GLY A 297 -18.26 -12.07 -27.64
N PHE A 298 -18.30 -10.92 -28.32
CA PHE A 298 -19.50 -10.41 -28.98
C PHE A 298 -19.11 -9.69 -30.27
N GLY A 299 -19.32 -10.37 -31.40
CA GLY A 299 -19.11 -9.82 -32.73
C GLY A 299 -20.07 -8.66 -33.02
N TRP A 300 -19.50 -7.49 -33.31
CA TRP A 300 -20.24 -6.38 -33.90
C TRP A 300 -20.21 -6.51 -35.44
N PRO A 301 -21.33 -6.24 -36.14
CA PRO A 301 -21.36 -6.31 -37.59
C PRO A 301 -20.57 -5.13 -38.21
N PRO A 302 -19.98 -5.31 -39.40
CA PRO A 302 -19.35 -4.21 -40.10
C PRO A 302 -20.43 -3.20 -40.51
N SER A 303 -20.22 -1.93 -40.15
CA SER A 303 -21.07 -0.82 -40.58
C SER A 303 -20.46 -0.09 -41.81
N PRO A 304 -21.28 0.63 -42.58
CA PRO A 304 -21.10 0.90 -44.02
C PRO A 304 -19.95 1.83 -44.40
#